data_AF-A0A932AX73-F1
#
_entry.id   AF-A0A932AX73-F1
#
_cell.length_a   1.000
_cell.length_b   1.000
_cell.length_c   1.000
_cell.angle_alpha   90.00
_cell.angle_beta   90.00
_cell.angle_gamma   90.00
#
_symmetry.space_group_name_H-M   'P 1'
#
loop_
_entity.id
_entity.type
_entity.pdbx_description
1 polymer ?
#
loop_
_entity_poly.entity_id
_entity_poly.type
_entity_poly.pdbx_seq_one_letter_code
_entity_poly.pdbx_strand_id
1 'polypeptide(L)'
;MASARQGDLFGNEPADASGDDFETPEYHADPDKVREELNRILAEARAAQSMPWDARRAALYRTIFPQMTNLLPEDEGAQLRFQFEEELTRLEAA
;
A
#
# COMPACT_ATOMS: atom_id res chain seq x y z
N MET A 1 -65.62 -10.48 -15.15
CA MET A 1 -64.51 -11.17 -15.85
C MET A 1 -63.26 -10.98 -15.01
N ALA A 2 -62.68 -12.10 -14.56
CA ALA A 2 -61.49 -12.14 -13.74
C ALA A 2 -60.22 -11.98 -14.60
N SER A 3 -59.27 -11.18 -14.14
CA SER A 3 -57.87 -11.19 -14.59
C SER A 3 -57.03 -10.86 -13.35
N ALA A 4 -56.57 -11.87 -12.61
CA ALA A 4 -55.28 -12.53 -12.78
C ALA A 4 -54.11 -11.67 -12.26
N ARG A 5 -53.90 -11.78 -10.95
CA ARG A 5 -52.61 -12.03 -10.28
C ARG A 5 -51.38 -11.45 -10.98
N GLN A 6 -51.08 -10.18 -10.74
CA GLN A 6 -49.70 -9.73 -10.75
C GLN A 6 -49.28 -9.60 -9.29
N GLY A 7 -48.67 -10.67 -8.78
CA GLY A 7 -47.99 -10.64 -7.49
C GLY A 7 -46.91 -9.56 -7.56
N ASP A 8 -46.88 -8.75 -6.52
CA ASP A 8 -45.85 -7.75 -6.28
C ASP A 8 -44.47 -8.40 -6.49
N LEU A 9 -43.77 -7.99 -7.55
CA LEU A 9 -42.48 -8.52 -8.00
C LEU A 9 -41.30 -7.95 -7.20
N PHE A 10 -41.56 -7.19 -6.14
CA PHE A 10 -40.54 -6.77 -5.18
C PHE A 10 -40.50 -7.74 -4.01
N GLY A 11 -40.38 -9.02 -4.36
CA GLY A 11 -40.01 -10.08 -3.44
C GLY A 11 -38.53 -9.96 -3.10
N ASN A 12 -38.27 -9.55 -1.87
CA ASN A 12 -37.07 -9.78 -1.07
C ASN A 12 -36.18 -10.95 -1.56
N GLU A 13 -35.04 -10.61 -2.15
CA GLU A 13 -33.79 -11.37 -1.97
C GLU A 13 -32.65 -10.38 -1.69
N PRO A 14 -31.87 -10.61 -0.61
CA PRO A 14 -30.73 -9.76 -0.28
C PRO A 14 -29.71 -9.90 -1.41
N ALA A 15 -29.29 -8.77 -1.97
CA ALA A 15 -28.03 -8.75 -2.68
C ALA A 15 -26.96 -9.09 -1.65
N ASP A 16 -26.59 -10.37 -1.61
CA ASP A 16 -25.34 -10.86 -1.06
C ASP A 16 -24.22 -10.26 -1.94
N ALA A 17 -24.01 -8.95 -1.77
CA ALA A 17 -22.81 -8.27 -2.17
C ALA A 17 -21.76 -8.60 -1.10
N SER A 18 -21.42 -9.89 -0.97
CA SER A 18 -20.11 -10.31 -0.49
C SER A 18 -19.09 -9.93 -1.56
N GLY A 19 -18.94 -8.63 -1.77
CA GLY A 19 -17.91 -8.03 -2.59
C GLY A 19 -17.02 -7.28 -1.62
N ASP A 20 -16.22 -8.06 -0.90
CA ASP A 20 -14.98 -7.69 -0.22
C ASP A 20 -14.95 -6.20 0.12
N ASP A 21 -15.27 -5.90 1.38
CA ASP A 21 -14.85 -4.67 2.02
C ASP A 21 -13.31 -4.69 2.01
N PHE A 22 -12.72 -4.39 0.84
CA PHE A 22 -11.45 -3.73 0.77
C PHE A 22 -11.73 -2.35 1.37
N GLU A 23 -11.90 -2.31 2.69
CA GLU A 23 -11.56 -1.20 3.55
C GLU A 23 -10.16 -0.85 3.08
N THR A 24 -10.06 0.01 2.06
CA THR A 24 -8.81 0.68 1.74
C THR A 24 -8.61 1.50 3.00
N PRO A 25 -7.76 1.04 3.94
CA PRO A 25 -7.70 1.70 5.20
C PRO A 25 -7.29 3.13 4.86
N GLU A 26 -8.15 4.10 5.18
CA GLU A 26 -7.81 5.50 5.05
C GLU A 26 -6.66 5.74 6.04
N TYR A 27 -5.46 5.51 5.54
CA TYR A 27 -4.23 5.50 6.31
C TYR A 27 -3.91 6.95 6.60
N HIS A 28 -4.44 7.46 7.71
CA HIS A 28 -3.92 8.64 8.35
C HIS A 28 -2.47 8.34 8.73
N ALA A 29 -1.57 8.84 7.90
CA ALA A 29 -0.16 8.55 8.00
C ALA A 29 0.42 9.24 9.24
N ASP A 30 0.41 8.54 10.37
CA ASP A 30 1.08 8.95 11.58
C ASP A 30 2.59 9.02 11.30
N PRO A 31 3.28 10.15 11.53
CA PRO A 31 4.69 10.31 11.15
C PRO A 31 5.59 9.27 11.81
N ASP A 32 5.28 8.85 13.05
CA ASP A 32 5.97 7.74 13.71
C ASP A 32 5.70 6.39 13.03
N LYS A 33 4.47 6.14 12.59
CA LYS A 33 4.14 4.91 11.84
C LYS A 33 4.82 4.89 10.47
N VAL A 34 4.89 6.04 9.79
CA VAL A 34 5.61 6.19 8.53
C VAL A 34 7.10 5.94 8.74
N ARG A 35 7.69 6.47 9.82
CA ARG A 35 9.08 6.19 10.20
C ARG A 35 9.31 4.70 10.40
N GLU A 36 8.45 4.03 11.16
CA GLU A 36 8.55 2.57 11.39
C GLU A 36 8.49 1.79 10.07
N GLU A 37 7.55 2.13 9.17
CA GLU A 37 7.40 1.45 7.89
C GLU A 37 8.58 1.69 6.94
N LEU A 38 9.08 2.93 6.84
CA LEU A 38 10.25 3.26 6.02
C LEU A 38 11.50 2.51 6.52
N ASN A 39 11.70 2.47 7.85
CA ASN A 39 12.78 1.71 8.46
C ASN A 39 12.63 0.21 8.22
N ARG A 40 11.41 -0.32 8.23
CA ARG A 40 11.14 -1.72 7.93
C ARG A 40 11.49 -2.07 6.47
N ILE A 41 11.08 -1.24 5.52
CA ILE A 41 11.41 -1.41 4.09
C ILE A 41 12.94 -1.36 3.90
N LEU A 42 13.62 -0.40 4.55
CA LEU A 42 15.09 -0.31 4.54
C LEU A 42 15.76 -1.56 5.13
N ALA A 43 15.27 -2.03 6.28
CA ALA A 43 15.82 -3.22 6.93
C ALA A 43 15.65 -4.46 6.05
N GLU A 44 14.53 -4.60 5.35
CA GLU A 44 14.29 -5.67 4.38
C GLU A 44 15.25 -5.58 3.19
N ALA A 45 15.47 -4.38 2.64
CA ALA A 45 16.46 -4.13 1.59
C ALA A 45 17.87 -4.54 2.04
N ARG A 46 18.27 -4.10 3.23
CA ARG A 46 19.62 -4.29 3.78
C ARG A 46 19.92 -5.74 4.13
N ALA A 47 18.92 -6.45 4.64
CA ALA A 47 19.01 -7.87 4.98
C ALA A 47 19.02 -8.76 3.74
N ALA A 48 18.42 -8.30 2.64
CA ALA A 48 18.45 -9.01 1.38
C ALA A 48 19.83 -8.90 0.71
N GLN A 49 20.24 -9.98 0.04
CA GLN A 49 21.47 -9.99 -0.78
C GLN A 49 21.20 -9.61 -2.25
N SER A 50 19.95 -9.75 -2.70
CA SER A 50 19.47 -9.44 -4.05
C SER A 50 18.05 -8.86 -3.94
N MET A 51 17.57 -8.15 -4.97
CA MET A 51 16.28 -7.46 -4.98
C MET A 51 15.14 -8.32 -4.36
N PRO A 52 14.67 -8.01 -3.13
CA PRO A 52 13.67 -8.83 -2.44
C PRO A 52 12.25 -8.59 -2.96
N TRP A 53 12.07 -7.54 -3.76
CA TRP A 53 10.79 -7.10 -4.30
C TRP A 53 10.72 -7.34 -5.80
N ASP A 54 9.55 -7.78 -6.29
CA ASP A 54 9.25 -7.78 -7.73
C ASP A 54 9.37 -6.37 -8.33
N ALA A 55 9.64 -6.27 -9.63
CA ALA A 55 9.84 -5.00 -10.34
C ALA A 55 8.71 -3.98 -10.12
N ARG A 56 7.46 -4.43 -10.05
CA ARG A 56 6.30 -3.57 -9.75
C ARG A 56 6.38 -2.98 -8.33
N ARG A 57 6.80 -3.78 -7.36
CA ARG A 57 6.86 -3.40 -5.94
C ARG A 57 8.08 -2.52 -5.69
N ALA A 58 9.21 -2.78 -6.34
CA ALA A 58 10.37 -1.89 -6.34
C ALA A 58 10.02 -0.50 -6.93
N ALA A 59 9.31 -0.45 -8.07
CA ALA A 59 8.86 0.81 -8.67
C ALA A 59 7.87 1.57 -7.78
N LEU A 60 6.96 0.85 -7.11
CA LEU A 60 6.08 1.42 -6.10
C LEU A 60 6.90 2.07 -4.99
N TYR A 61 7.83 1.33 -4.35
CA TYR A 61 8.65 1.86 -3.28
C TYR A 61 9.49 3.07 -3.72
N ARG A 62 10.12 3.03 -4.90
CA ARG A 62 10.85 4.19 -5.45
C ARG A 62 9.99 5.45 -5.56
N THR A 63 8.66 5.28 -5.69
CA THR A 63 7.69 6.38 -5.80
C THR A 63 7.09 6.77 -4.45
N ILE A 64 6.71 5.81 -3.61
CA ILE A 64 6.05 6.08 -2.33
C ILE A 64 7.01 6.47 -1.22
N PHE A 65 8.25 5.97 -1.24
CA PHE A 65 9.27 6.28 -0.25
C PHE A 65 9.54 7.79 -0.18
N PRO A 66 9.78 8.51 -1.29
CA PRO A 66 9.91 9.96 -1.22
C PRO A 66 8.61 10.64 -0.78
N GLN A 67 7.43 10.18 -1.20
CA GLN A 67 6.17 10.78 -0.77
C GLN A 67 5.95 10.65 0.74
N MET A 68 6.27 9.50 1.32
CA MET A 68 6.20 9.22 2.75
C MET A 68 7.19 10.07 3.55
N THR A 69 8.42 10.23 3.08
CA THR A 69 9.42 11.09 3.76
C THR A 69 9.03 12.56 3.83
N ASN A 70 8.07 13.04 3.02
CA ASN A 70 7.57 14.42 3.12
C ASN A 70 6.75 14.66 4.42
N LEU A 71 6.31 13.61 5.10
CA LEU A 71 5.65 13.69 6.42
C LEU A 71 6.66 13.79 7.57
N LEU A 72 7.95 13.56 7.29
CA LEU A 72 9.04 13.56 8.26
C LEU A 72 9.84 14.87 8.16
N PRO A 73 10.63 15.21 9.19
CA PRO A 73 11.59 16.31 9.10
C PRO A 73 12.53 16.11 7.91
N GLU A 74 12.85 17.19 7.19
CA GLU A 74 13.65 17.12 5.96
C GLU A 74 15.00 16.42 6.15
N ASP A 75 15.68 16.67 7.27
CA ASP A 75 16.96 16.04 7.62
C ASP A 75 16.83 14.51 7.72
N GLU A 76 15.78 14.05 8.41
CA GLU A 76 15.51 12.63 8.61
C GLU A 76 15.06 11.96 7.31
N GLY A 77 14.14 12.60 6.58
CA GLY A 77 13.65 12.12 5.29
C GLY A 77 14.76 12.02 4.24
N ALA A 78 15.67 13.01 4.21
CA ALA A 78 16.83 13.00 3.33
C ALA A 78 17.78 11.84 3.65
N GLN A 79 18.04 11.59 4.94
CA GLN A 79 18.89 10.48 5.37
C GLN A 79 18.29 9.12 5.00
N LEU A 80 16.98 8.92 5.21
CA LEU A 80 16.29 7.67 4.85
C LEU A 80 16.28 7.45 3.33
N ARG A 81 16.02 8.51 2.55
CA ARG A 81 16.09 8.45 1.07
C ARG A 81 17.47 8.02 0.59
N PHE A 82 18.51 8.67 1.12
CA PHE A 82 19.89 8.35 0.75
C PHE A 82 20.23 6.88 1.03
N GLN A 83 19.89 6.37 2.23
CA GLN A 83 20.10 4.95 2.56
C GLN A 83 19.33 4.01 1.63
N PHE A 84 18.10 4.38 1.25
CA PHE A 84 17.27 3.56 0.38
C PHE A 84 17.83 3.48 -1.03
N GLU A 85 18.32 4.61 -1.57
CA GLU A 85 18.97 4.65 -2.88
C GLU A 85 20.29 3.89 -2.90
N GLU A 86 21.08 3.96 -1.83
CA GLU A 86 22.33 3.20 -1.68
C GLU A 86 22.07 1.69 -1.68
N GLU A 87 21.12 1.23 -0.85
CA GLU A 87 20.77 -0.20 -0.79
C GLU A 87 20.13 -0.66 -2.11
N LEU A 88 19.27 0.15 -2.76
CA LEU A 88 18.75 -0.19 -4.08
C LEU A 88 19.86 -0.34 -5.12
N THR A 89 20.82 0.58 -5.15
CA THR A 89 21.96 0.51 -6.08
C THR A 89 22.78 -0.77 -5.85
N ARG A 90 23.00 -1.12 -4.58
CA ARG A 90 23.66 -2.38 -4.19
C ARG A 90 22.88 -3.60 -4.68
N LEU A 91 21.56 -3.62 -4.49
CA LEU A 91 20.68 -4.72 -4.90
C LEU A 91 20.52 -4.83 -6.43
N GLU A 92 20.59 -3.71 -7.15
CA GLU A 92 20.59 -3.66 -8.63
C GLU A 92 21.94 -4.15 -9.21
N ALA A 93 23.03 -4.08 -8.44
CA ALA A 93 24.37 -4.50 -8.86
C ALA A 93 24.76 -5.93 -8.43
N ALA A 94 23.97 -6.58 -7.56
CA ALA A 94 24.21 -7.94 -7.04
C ALA A 94 23.60 -9.02 -7.96
#